data_AF-A0A1D6GE85-F1
#
_entry.id   AF-A0A1D6GE85-F1
#
_cell.length_a   1.000
_cell.length_b   1.000
_cell.length_c   1.000
_cell.angle_alpha   90.00
_cell.angle_beta   90.00
_cell.angle_gamma   90.00
#
_symmetry.space_group_name_H-M   'P 1'
#
loop_
_entity.id
_entity.type
_entity.pdbx_description
1 polymer ?
#
loop_
_entity_poly.entity_id
_entity_poly.type
_entity_poly.pdbx_seq_one_letter_code
_entity_poly.pdbx_strand_id
1 'polypeptide(L)'
;MPSTRQEKKEFKDLIRAHMLNVDEENYKEAVDSSYKVSVTPGISNEIHQIIDDDSAEVNSSSEDFWILVAALKEFISKEGNGELPLEGTIPDMTSLTEYYVSLQKIYQAKAEFDCLALEHHVKEILKQIGRDPDSISRAYIKTFCKNSRKLRICRYRSFKEEFSSPIVSEIQRYFSDEDCSYAMNFYILLRAVDRLAANYSRLPGIFDRLKTVAASVLSEMGLNGASLSQDLVTEMCRFGGAEIHPVAAFIGGVASQEVIKLVTKQFVPLGGTFIFNGIDLKSQVLVL
;
A
#
# COMPACT_ATOMS: atom_id res chain seq x y z
N MET A 1 -4.38 -20.77 -24.04
CA MET A 1 -3.05 -20.49 -23.45
C MET A 1 -2.64 -21.66 -22.58
N PRO A 2 -1.33 -21.99 -22.47
CA PRO A 2 -0.85 -23.07 -21.62
C PRO A 2 -1.31 -22.88 -20.18
N SER A 3 -2.00 -23.86 -19.62
CA SER A 3 -2.68 -23.77 -18.31
C SER A 3 -2.05 -24.74 -17.29
N THR A 4 -1.79 -25.98 -17.70
CA THR A 4 -1.21 -27.00 -16.83
C THR A 4 0.32 -26.89 -16.78
N ARG A 5 0.94 -27.47 -15.73
CA ARG A 5 2.41 -27.53 -15.63
C ARG A 5 3.03 -28.23 -16.85
N GLN A 6 2.34 -29.25 -17.38
CA GLN A 6 2.77 -29.99 -18.55
C GLN A 6 2.69 -29.11 -19.81
N GLU A 7 1.56 -28.45 -20.07
CA GLU A 7 1.42 -27.53 -21.21
C GLU A 7 2.42 -26.37 -21.16
N LYS A 8 2.68 -25.82 -19.95
CA LYS A 8 3.69 -24.76 -19.77
C LYS A 8 5.09 -25.24 -20.12
N LYS A 9 5.42 -26.49 -19.76
CA LYS A 9 6.68 -27.11 -20.12
C LYS A 9 6.77 -27.34 -21.63
N GLU A 10 5.73 -27.89 -22.24
CA GLU A 10 5.66 -28.11 -23.69
C GLU A 10 5.80 -26.81 -24.48
N PHE A 11 5.15 -25.73 -24.03
CA PHE A 11 5.31 -24.41 -24.64
C PHE A 11 6.75 -23.88 -24.52
N LYS A 12 7.38 -24.05 -23.35
CA LYS A 12 8.78 -23.67 -23.14
C LYS A 12 9.73 -24.46 -24.03
N ASP A 13 9.49 -25.76 -24.19
CA ASP A 13 10.29 -26.63 -25.06
C ASP A 13 10.05 -26.32 -26.55
N LEU A 14 8.84 -25.90 -26.93
CA LEU A 14 8.54 -25.41 -28.28
C LEU A 14 9.35 -24.15 -28.61
N ILE A 15 9.45 -23.18 -27.70
CA ILE A 15 10.27 -21.99 -27.92
C ILE A 15 11.74 -22.39 -28.11
N ARG A 16 12.26 -23.28 -27.26
CA ARG A 16 13.66 -23.76 -27.36
C ARG A 16 13.94 -24.51 -28.65
N ALA A 17 12.98 -25.28 -29.16
CA ALA A 17 13.15 -26.03 -30.40
C ALA A 17 13.34 -25.12 -31.64
N HIS A 18 12.92 -23.86 -31.55
CA HIS A 18 13.11 -22.85 -32.61
C HIS A 18 14.40 -22.05 -32.47
N MET A 19 15.14 -22.23 -31.36
CA MET A 19 16.42 -21.58 -31.14
C MET A 19 17.48 -22.29 -32.01
N LEU A 20 18.08 -21.58 -32.96
CA LEU A 20 19.05 -22.16 -33.91
C LEU A 20 20.45 -22.22 -33.32
N ASN A 21 20.81 -21.22 -32.51
CA ASN A 21 22.12 -21.11 -31.88
C ASN A 21 21.99 -20.95 -30.36
N VAL A 22 22.97 -21.45 -29.61
CA VAL A 22 22.96 -21.39 -28.14
C VAL A 22 23.07 -19.96 -27.60
N ASP A 23 23.54 -19.02 -28.43
CA ASP A 23 23.80 -17.62 -28.03
C ASP A 23 22.67 -16.65 -28.41
N GLU A 24 21.49 -17.15 -28.75
CA GLU A 24 20.31 -16.32 -29.05
C GLU A 24 19.65 -15.79 -27.75
N GLU A 25 20.12 -14.64 -27.27
CA GLU A 25 19.66 -14.01 -26.03
C GLU A 25 18.14 -13.72 -26.02
N ASN A 26 17.58 -13.32 -27.15
CA ASN A 26 16.13 -13.08 -27.28
C ASN A 26 15.29 -14.35 -27.03
N TYR A 27 15.75 -15.53 -27.47
CA TYR A 27 15.10 -16.81 -27.19
C TYR A 27 15.27 -17.20 -25.72
N LYS A 28 16.42 -16.93 -25.11
CA LYS A 28 16.62 -17.13 -23.66
C LYS A 28 15.63 -16.27 -22.85
N GLU A 29 15.51 -14.98 -23.17
CA GLU A 29 14.53 -14.08 -22.55
C GLU A 29 13.08 -14.57 -22.73
N ALA A 30 12.72 -15.05 -23.92
CA ALA A 30 11.39 -15.58 -24.21
C ALA A 30 11.09 -16.86 -23.40
N VAL A 31 12.07 -17.75 -23.27
CA VAL A 31 11.99 -18.98 -22.47
C VAL A 31 11.80 -18.66 -20.98
N ASP A 32 12.50 -17.67 -20.46
CA ASP A 32 12.40 -17.23 -19.06
C ASP A 32 11.11 -16.47 -18.77
N SER A 33 10.61 -15.69 -19.73
CA SER A 33 9.34 -14.96 -19.62
C SER A 33 8.11 -15.77 -20.08
N SER A 34 8.28 -17.01 -20.55
CA SER A 34 7.19 -17.81 -21.15
C SER A 34 5.99 -18.03 -20.24
N TYR A 35 6.21 -18.03 -18.92
CA TYR A 35 5.13 -18.14 -17.91
C TYR A 35 4.12 -16.98 -17.99
N LYS A 36 4.50 -15.80 -18.50
CA LYS A 36 3.63 -14.63 -18.62
C LYS A 36 2.47 -14.87 -19.57
N VAL A 37 2.62 -15.75 -20.56
CA VAL A 37 1.57 -16.15 -21.51
C VAL A 37 0.43 -16.90 -20.82
N SER A 38 0.73 -17.55 -19.70
CA SER A 38 -0.24 -18.27 -18.87
C SER A 38 -0.88 -17.41 -17.78
N VAL A 39 -0.44 -16.16 -17.62
CA VAL A 39 -1.04 -15.24 -16.65
C VAL A 39 -2.32 -14.69 -17.27
N THR A 40 -3.46 -15.01 -16.66
CA THR A 40 -4.74 -14.43 -17.05
C THR A 40 -4.71 -12.94 -16.76
N PRO A 41 -4.92 -12.06 -17.77
CA PRO A 41 -5.16 -10.65 -17.52
C PRO A 41 -6.33 -10.46 -16.57
N GLY A 42 -6.24 -9.47 -15.70
CA GLY A 42 -7.32 -9.16 -14.79
C GLY A 42 -7.05 -7.92 -13.95
N ILE A 43 -8.12 -7.46 -13.32
CA ILE A 43 -8.13 -6.38 -12.35
C ILE A 43 -7.90 -7.01 -10.96
N SER A 44 -7.02 -6.43 -10.16
CA SER A 44 -6.76 -6.95 -8.81
C SER A 44 -7.94 -6.66 -7.88
N ASN A 45 -8.08 -7.45 -6.82
CA ASN A 45 -9.15 -7.25 -5.82
C ASN A 45 -9.10 -5.85 -5.20
N GLU A 46 -7.89 -5.30 -4.98
CA GLU A 46 -7.72 -3.96 -4.44
C GLU A 46 -8.28 -2.88 -5.39
N ILE A 47 -8.09 -3.04 -6.69
CA ILE A 47 -8.63 -2.09 -7.68
C ILE A 47 -10.16 -2.25 -7.78
N HIS A 48 -10.67 -3.48 -7.71
CA HIS A 48 -12.13 -3.70 -7.62
C HIS A 48 -12.74 -3.00 -6.41
N GLN A 49 -12.14 -3.14 -5.22
CA GLN A 49 -12.59 -2.44 -4.02
C GLN A 49 -12.60 -0.91 -4.18
N ILE A 50 -11.66 -0.34 -4.94
CA ILE A 50 -11.63 1.09 -5.24
C ILE A 50 -12.77 1.48 -6.20
N ILE A 51 -13.01 0.69 -7.24
CA ILE A 51 -14.04 0.96 -8.25
C ILE A 51 -15.47 0.79 -7.69
N ASP A 52 -15.63 -0.11 -6.74
CA ASP A 52 -16.90 -0.41 -6.07
C ASP A 52 -17.07 0.32 -4.74
N ASP A 53 -16.17 1.26 -4.43
CA ASP A 53 -16.29 2.10 -3.25
C ASP A 53 -17.44 3.11 -3.38
N ASP A 54 -18.19 3.33 -2.30
CA ASP A 54 -19.28 4.32 -2.26
C ASP A 54 -18.82 5.72 -2.66
N SER A 55 -17.54 6.07 -2.44
CA SER A 55 -16.98 7.37 -2.82
C SER A 55 -16.90 7.57 -4.34
N ALA A 56 -17.01 6.50 -5.13
CA ALA A 56 -17.11 6.56 -6.58
C ALA A 56 -18.52 6.97 -7.07
N GLU A 57 -19.51 7.03 -6.18
CA GLU A 57 -20.80 7.69 -6.45
C GLU A 57 -20.63 9.21 -6.33
N VAL A 58 -20.15 9.81 -7.42
CA VAL A 58 -19.68 11.20 -7.41
C VAL A 58 -20.80 12.24 -7.46
N ASN A 59 -20.53 13.38 -6.85
CA ASN A 59 -21.37 14.57 -6.86
C ASN A 59 -20.50 15.84 -6.98
N SER A 60 -21.11 17.03 -6.89
CA SER A 60 -20.41 18.29 -7.09
C SER A 60 -19.28 18.60 -6.09
N SER A 61 -19.26 17.97 -4.91
CA SER A 61 -18.20 18.12 -3.91
C SER A 61 -17.16 17.00 -3.92
N SER A 62 -17.28 16.02 -4.82
CA SER A 62 -16.34 14.91 -4.92
C SER A 62 -14.95 15.37 -5.39
N GLU A 63 -13.93 14.78 -4.78
CA GLU A 63 -12.52 14.97 -5.18
C GLU A 63 -12.25 14.43 -6.59
N ASP A 64 -11.32 15.06 -7.30
CA ASP A 64 -10.96 14.70 -8.69
C ASP A 64 -10.54 13.24 -8.84
N PHE A 65 -9.90 12.68 -7.82
CA PHE A 65 -9.52 11.25 -7.79
C PHE A 65 -10.74 10.34 -7.96
N TRP A 66 -11.84 10.62 -7.26
CA TRP A 66 -13.04 9.79 -7.31
C TRP A 66 -13.81 9.97 -8.61
N ILE A 67 -13.76 11.15 -9.21
CA ILE A 67 -14.29 11.40 -10.55
C ILE A 67 -13.53 10.55 -11.59
N LEU A 68 -12.21 10.46 -11.47
CA LEU A 68 -11.38 9.59 -12.32
C LEU A 68 -11.70 8.09 -12.10
N VAL A 69 -11.95 7.67 -10.85
CA VAL A 69 -12.38 6.29 -10.54
C VAL A 69 -13.77 5.99 -11.12
N ALA A 70 -14.72 6.91 -11.03
CA ALA A 70 -16.04 6.76 -11.65
C ALA A 70 -15.93 6.66 -13.19
N ALA A 71 -15.11 7.51 -13.82
CA ALA A 71 -14.83 7.43 -15.25
C ALA A 71 -14.14 6.11 -15.63
N LEU A 72 -13.26 5.60 -14.77
CA LEU A 72 -12.58 4.31 -14.96
C LEU A 72 -13.58 3.16 -14.94
N LYS A 73 -14.58 3.19 -14.05
CA LYS A 73 -15.67 2.22 -13.99
C LYS A 73 -16.45 2.16 -15.32
N GLU A 74 -16.81 3.32 -15.85
CA GLU A 74 -17.48 3.44 -17.14
C GLU A 74 -16.60 2.90 -18.28
N PHE A 75 -15.33 3.30 -18.32
CA PHE A 75 -14.36 2.80 -19.31
C PHE A 75 -14.26 1.27 -19.31
N ILE A 76 -14.10 0.65 -18.14
CA ILE A 76 -13.98 -0.81 -18.00
C ILE A 76 -15.21 -1.51 -18.61
N SER A 77 -16.41 -0.97 -18.38
CA SER A 77 -17.66 -1.56 -18.88
C SER A 77 -17.89 -1.39 -20.38
N LYS A 78 -17.32 -0.33 -20.98
CA LYS A 78 -17.56 0.08 -22.37
C LYS A 78 -16.37 -0.25 -23.26
N GLU A 79 -15.35 0.62 -23.29
CA GLU A 79 -14.21 0.50 -24.21
C GLU A 79 -13.14 -0.49 -23.74
N GLY A 80 -13.07 -0.71 -22.43
CA GLY A 80 -12.06 -1.52 -21.76
C GLY A 80 -12.30 -3.03 -21.86
N ASN A 81 -13.49 -3.48 -22.25
CA ASN A 81 -13.87 -4.91 -22.30
C ASN A 81 -13.55 -5.67 -20.99
N GLY A 82 -13.81 -5.05 -19.84
CA GLY A 82 -13.50 -5.61 -18.53
C GLY A 82 -12.06 -5.37 -18.03
N GLU A 83 -11.24 -4.63 -18.77
CA GLU A 83 -9.85 -4.33 -18.41
C GLU A 83 -9.59 -2.84 -18.17
N LEU A 84 -8.50 -2.58 -17.47
CA LEU A 84 -8.00 -1.22 -17.19
C LEU A 84 -7.30 -0.63 -18.43
N PRO A 85 -7.26 0.72 -18.56
CA PRO A 85 -6.49 1.41 -19.59
C PRO A 85 -5.05 0.91 -19.67
N LEU A 86 -4.51 0.81 -20.89
CA LEU A 86 -3.15 0.35 -21.10
C LEU A 86 -2.12 1.37 -20.58
N GLU A 87 -1.08 0.90 -19.88
CA GLU A 87 0.02 1.76 -19.40
C GLU A 87 0.84 2.38 -20.55
N GLY A 88 0.89 1.67 -21.69
CA GLY A 88 1.55 2.12 -22.92
C GLY A 88 3.07 1.91 -22.95
N THR A 89 3.68 1.54 -21.82
CA THR A 89 5.11 1.20 -21.76
C THR A 89 5.31 -0.32 -21.82
N ILE A 90 6.39 -0.74 -22.49
CA ILE A 90 6.86 -2.13 -22.51
C ILE A 90 8.26 -2.20 -21.89
N PRO A 91 8.63 -3.31 -21.21
CA PRO A 91 9.98 -3.51 -20.72
C PRO A 91 10.99 -3.57 -21.87
N ASP A 92 12.26 -3.37 -21.55
CA ASP A 92 13.34 -3.61 -22.50
C ASP A 92 13.41 -5.10 -22.88
N MET A 93 13.88 -5.38 -24.11
CA MET A 93 14.03 -6.74 -24.62
C MET A 93 15.06 -6.80 -25.75
N THR A 94 15.78 -7.91 -25.82
CA THR A 94 16.76 -8.13 -26.88
C THR A 94 16.06 -8.26 -28.23
N SER A 95 16.22 -7.24 -29.07
CA SER A 95 15.58 -7.18 -30.39
C SER A 95 16.28 -6.17 -31.29
N LEU A 96 15.95 -6.19 -32.58
CA LEU A 96 16.34 -5.11 -33.48
C LEU A 96 15.61 -3.82 -33.07
N THR A 97 16.33 -2.69 -33.12
CA THR A 97 15.78 -1.37 -32.76
C THR A 97 14.47 -1.07 -33.50
N GLU A 98 14.38 -1.41 -34.78
CA GLU A 98 13.18 -1.20 -35.59
C GLU A 98 11.96 -1.97 -35.06
N TYR A 99 12.15 -3.21 -34.64
CA TYR A 99 11.08 -4.04 -34.07
C TYR A 99 10.67 -3.55 -32.70
N TYR A 100 11.63 -3.21 -31.84
CA TYR A 100 11.34 -2.64 -30.52
C TYR A 100 10.51 -1.36 -30.63
N VAL A 101 10.96 -0.41 -31.47
CA VAL A 101 10.28 0.88 -31.67
C VAL A 101 8.90 0.68 -32.28
N SER A 102 8.75 -0.23 -33.24
CA SER A 102 7.45 -0.53 -33.84
C SER A 102 6.47 -1.10 -32.82
N LEU A 103 6.92 -2.06 -32.01
CA LEU A 103 6.11 -2.64 -30.93
C LEU A 103 5.74 -1.59 -29.87
N GLN A 104 6.70 -0.77 -29.44
CA GLN A 104 6.48 0.31 -28.48
C GLN A 104 5.41 1.29 -28.98
N LYS A 105 5.44 1.69 -30.25
CA LYS A 105 4.43 2.59 -30.85
C LYS A 105 3.02 2.00 -30.83
N ILE A 106 2.87 0.68 -31.00
CA ILE A 106 1.56 0.01 -30.91
C ILE A 106 0.97 0.16 -29.51
N TYR A 107 1.77 -0.09 -28.47
CA TYR A 107 1.33 0.06 -27.08
C TYR A 107 1.03 1.52 -26.71
N GLN A 108 1.88 2.46 -27.16
CA GLN A 108 1.64 3.89 -26.96
C GLN A 108 0.37 4.37 -27.64
N ALA A 109 0.10 3.92 -28.87
CA ALA A 109 -1.11 4.29 -29.60
C ALA A 109 -2.38 3.76 -28.91
N LYS A 110 -2.37 2.52 -28.43
CA LYS A 110 -3.50 1.97 -27.66
C LYS A 110 -3.69 2.71 -26.33
N ALA A 111 -2.62 3.00 -25.59
CA ALA A 111 -2.71 3.77 -24.36
C ALA A 111 -3.27 5.18 -24.57
N GLU A 112 -2.92 5.83 -25.69
CA GLU A 112 -3.48 7.13 -26.06
C GLU A 112 -4.97 7.03 -26.41
N PHE A 113 -5.38 5.99 -27.14
CA PHE A 113 -6.80 5.72 -27.42
C PHE A 113 -7.60 5.52 -26.12
N ASP A 114 -7.07 4.72 -25.18
CA ASP A 114 -7.72 4.49 -23.89
C ASP A 114 -7.81 5.77 -23.04
N CYS A 115 -6.75 6.59 -23.06
CA CYS A 115 -6.74 7.87 -22.38
C CYS A 115 -7.79 8.84 -22.92
N LEU A 116 -8.00 8.87 -24.24
CA LEU A 116 -9.04 9.71 -24.87
C LEU A 116 -10.45 9.25 -24.49
N ALA A 117 -10.69 7.93 -24.44
CA ALA A 117 -11.97 7.39 -23.97
C ALA A 117 -12.23 7.75 -22.51
N LEU A 118 -11.22 7.60 -21.63
CA LEU A 118 -11.34 8.01 -20.23
C LEU A 118 -11.58 9.52 -20.09
N GLU A 119 -10.87 10.36 -20.86
CA GLU A 119 -11.08 11.81 -20.88
C GLU A 119 -12.53 12.18 -21.24
N HIS A 120 -13.12 11.48 -22.22
CA HIS A 120 -14.51 11.69 -22.58
C HIS A 120 -15.45 11.40 -21.39
N HIS A 121 -15.30 10.25 -20.71
CA HIS A 121 -16.10 9.90 -19.54
C HIS A 121 -15.94 10.91 -18.40
N VAL A 122 -14.71 11.36 -18.13
CA VAL A 122 -14.44 12.39 -17.12
C VAL A 122 -15.21 13.68 -17.43
N LYS A 123 -15.18 14.13 -18.69
CA LYS A 123 -15.87 15.36 -19.11
C LYS A 123 -17.38 15.23 -19.00
N GLU A 124 -17.95 14.09 -19.37
CA GLU A 124 -19.39 13.85 -19.25
C GLU A 124 -19.83 13.81 -17.77
N ILE A 125 -19.07 13.13 -16.90
CA ILE A 125 -19.35 13.09 -15.47
C ILE A 125 -19.27 14.50 -14.86
N LEU A 126 -18.23 15.28 -15.17
CA LEU A 126 -18.09 16.66 -14.69
C LEU A 126 -19.30 17.53 -15.08
N LYS A 127 -19.77 17.42 -16.33
CA LYS A 127 -21.00 18.13 -16.78
C LYS A 127 -22.22 17.70 -15.97
N GLN A 128 -22.40 16.41 -15.74
CA GLN A 128 -23.56 15.87 -15.03
C GLN A 128 -23.62 16.34 -13.57
N ILE A 129 -22.47 16.44 -12.90
CA ILE A 129 -22.38 16.93 -11.52
C ILE A 129 -22.27 18.47 -11.43
N GLY A 130 -22.36 19.19 -12.55
CA GLY A 130 -22.33 20.66 -12.59
C GLY A 130 -20.96 21.28 -12.33
N ARG A 131 -19.86 20.54 -12.54
CA ARG A 131 -18.47 21.04 -12.50
C ARG A 131 -17.99 21.42 -13.89
N ASP A 132 -16.98 22.29 -13.95
CA ASP A 132 -16.31 22.65 -15.20
C ASP A 132 -15.70 21.39 -15.87
N PRO A 133 -16.07 21.06 -17.12
CA PRO A 133 -15.58 19.88 -17.84
C PRO A 133 -14.06 19.86 -18.03
N ASP A 134 -13.40 21.02 -18.01
CA ASP A 134 -11.95 21.13 -18.18
C ASP A 134 -11.21 21.35 -16.84
N SER A 135 -11.89 21.19 -15.70
CA SER A 135 -11.27 21.33 -14.37
C SER A 135 -10.21 20.27 -14.08
N ILE A 136 -10.29 19.09 -14.72
CA ILE A 136 -9.30 18.01 -14.61
C ILE A 136 -8.44 18.00 -15.87
N SER A 137 -7.16 18.35 -15.74
CA SER A 137 -6.26 18.44 -16.89
C SER A 137 -5.99 17.09 -17.58
N ARG A 138 -5.83 17.10 -18.89
CA ARG A 138 -5.43 15.92 -19.67
C ARG A 138 -4.13 15.28 -19.18
N ALA A 139 -3.18 16.07 -18.70
CA ALA A 139 -1.92 15.57 -18.15
C ALA A 139 -2.16 14.70 -16.89
N TYR A 140 -3.12 15.10 -16.05
CA TYR A 140 -3.49 14.34 -14.87
C TYR A 140 -4.24 13.06 -15.23
N ILE A 141 -5.19 13.12 -16.18
CA ILE A 141 -5.90 11.94 -16.72
C ILE A 141 -4.91 10.93 -17.30
N LYS A 142 -3.94 11.38 -18.12
CA LYS A 142 -2.91 10.52 -18.70
C LYS A 142 -2.04 9.85 -17.63
N THR A 143 -1.69 10.59 -16.58
CA THR A 143 -0.96 10.04 -15.43
C THR A 143 -1.80 8.99 -14.69
N PHE A 144 -3.10 9.22 -14.55
CA PHE A 144 -4.03 8.27 -13.96
C PHE A 144 -4.15 6.99 -14.81
N CYS A 145 -4.34 7.09 -16.13
CA CYS A 145 -4.37 5.93 -17.03
C CYS A 145 -3.11 5.05 -16.88
N LYS A 146 -1.94 5.69 -16.89
CA LYS A 146 -0.64 5.02 -16.74
C LYS A 146 -0.52 4.26 -15.41
N ASN A 147 -1.18 4.73 -14.36
CA ASN A 147 -1.09 4.18 -13.02
C ASN A 147 -2.39 3.49 -12.56
N SER A 148 -3.34 3.23 -13.46
CA SER A 148 -4.65 2.64 -13.15
C SER A 148 -4.55 1.26 -12.45
N ARG A 149 -3.52 0.48 -12.79
CA ARG A 149 -3.21 -0.82 -12.13
C ARG A 149 -2.54 -0.67 -10.76
N LYS A 150 -2.13 0.53 -10.39
CA LYS A 150 -1.30 0.84 -9.20
C LYS A 150 -2.03 1.74 -8.21
N LEU A 151 -3.32 2.02 -8.42
CA LEU A 151 -4.11 2.86 -7.53
C LEU A 151 -4.14 2.29 -6.12
N ARG A 152 -4.10 3.18 -5.13
CA ARG A 152 -4.11 2.85 -3.70
C ARG A 152 -4.94 3.88 -2.96
N ILE A 153 -5.67 3.39 -1.97
CA ILE A 153 -6.42 4.21 -1.02
C ILE A 153 -5.96 3.82 0.37
N CYS A 154 -5.58 4.83 1.15
CA CYS A 154 -5.17 4.66 2.54
C CYS A 154 -6.24 5.29 3.43
N ARG A 155 -6.97 4.46 4.19
CA ARG A 155 -7.93 4.91 5.19
C ARG A 155 -7.39 4.61 6.57
N TYR A 156 -7.35 5.62 7.41
CA TYR A 156 -6.83 5.53 8.77
C TYR A 156 -7.98 5.62 9.76
N ARG A 157 -7.85 4.87 10.85
CA ARG A 157 -8.71 5.06 12.01
C ARG A 157 -8.32 6.36 12.70
N SER A 158 -9.30 7.03 13.26
CA SER A 158 -9.02 8.21 14.07
C SER A 158 -8.37 7.80 15.39
N PHE A 159 -7.53 8.69 15.92
CA PHE A 159 -6.94 8.51 17.26
C PHE A 159 -8.02 8.30 18.34
N LYS A 160 -9.19 8.91 18.18
CA LYS A 160 -10.33 8.70 19.07
C LYS A 160 -10.79 7.25 19.06
N GLU A 161 -10.99 6.67 17.87
CA GLU A 161 -11.44 5.28 17.71
C GLU A 161 -10.41 4.27 18.23
N GLU A 162 -9.11 4.52 18.00
CA GLU A 162 -8.02 3.72 18.56
C GLU A 162 -8.10 3.64 20.11
N PHE A 163 -8.48 4.74 20.76
CA PHE A 163 -8.54 4.83 22.22
C PHE A 163 -9.86 4.32 22.80
N SER A 164 -10.99 4.58 22.13
CA SER A 164 -12.33 4.26 22.66
C SER A 164 -12.89 2.93 22.17
N SER A 165 -12.40 2.41 21.04
CA SER A 165 -12.89 1.18 20.41
C SER A 165 -11.71 0.38 19.82
N PRO A 166 -10.81 -0.14 20.67
CA PRO A 166 -9.65 -0.90 20.20
C PRO A 166 -10.07 -2.17 19.47
N ILE A 167 -9.33 -2.56 18.42
CA ILE A 167 -9.59 -3.79 17.66
C ILE A 167 -9.01 -4.98 18.45
N VAL A 168 -9.76 -5.42 19.46
CA VAL A 168 -9.29 -6.43 20.45
C VAL A 168 -8.74 -7.69 19.78
N SER A 169 -9.39 -8.18 18.71
CA SER A 169 -8.95 -9.39 17.99
C SER A 169 -7.58 -9.22 17.33
N GLU A 170 -7.32 -8.07 16.71
CA GLU A 170 -6.01 -7.76 16.10
C GLU A 170 -4.94 -7.59 17.16
N ILE A 171 -5.27 -6.91 18.26
CA ILE A 171 -4.34 -6.72 19.37
C ILE A 171 -3.95 -8.06 20.01
N GLN A 172 -4.91 -8.95 20.23
CA GLN A 172 -4.65 -10.32 20.70
C GLN A 172 -3.77 -11.10 19.72
N ARG A 173 -3.98 -10.93 18.41
CA ARG A 173 -3.12 -11.53 17.37
C ARG A 173 -1.69 -11.03 17.49
N TYR A 174 -1.47 -9.72 17.64
CA TYR A 174 -0.13 -9.16 17.81
C TYR A 174 0.58 -9.64 19.09
N PHE A 175 -0.14 -9.85 20.19
CA PHE A 175 0.45 -10.42 21.42
C PHE A 175 0.86 -11.89 21.26
N SER A 176 0.12 -12.65 20.44
CA SER A 176 0.36 -14.07 20.21
C SER A 176 1.46 -14.34 19.17
N ASP A 177 1.77 -13.34 18.35
CA ASP A 177 2.80 -13.38 17.32
C ASP A 177 4.14 -12.92 17.90
N GLU A 178 5.13 -13.82 17.95
CA GLU A 178 6.45 -13.54 18.54
C GLU A 178 7.17 -12.37 17.86
N ASP A 179 6.96 -12.16 16.56
CA ASP A 179 7.58 -11.09 15.80
C ASP A 179 6.90 -9.74 16.04
N CYS A 180 5.62 -9.71 16.42
CA CYS A 180 4.88 -8.47 16.68
C CYS A 180 4.77 -8.13 18.17
N SER A 181 4.92 -9.13 19.05
CA SER A 181 4.63 -8.99 20.48
C SER A 181 5.47 -7.90 21.14
N TYR A 182 6.75 -7.75 20.77
CA TYR A 182 7.60 -6.68 21.30
C TYR A 182 7.04 -5.29 20.98
N ALA A 183 6.57 -5.07 19.75
CA ALA A 183 6.05 -3.79 19.30
C ALA A 183 4.74 -3.44 20.02
N MET A 184 3.88 -4.44 20.21
CA MET A 184 2.65 -4.27 20.98
C MET A 184 2.94 -3.99 22.45
N ASN A 185 3.91 -4.67 23.06
CA ASN A 185 4.37 -4.38 24.41
C ASN A 185 4.85 -2.93 24.54
N PHE A 186 5.68 -2.45 23.62
CA PHE A 186 6.13 -1.05 23.61
C PHE A 186 4.96 -0.07 23.47
N TYR A 187 4.01 -0.33 22.57
CA TYR A 187 2.83 0.51 22.41
C TYR A 187 2.03 0.65 23.72
N ILE A 188 1.73 -0.47 24.40
CA ILE A 188 1.01 -0.45 25.68
C ILE A 188 1.83 0.26 26.77
N LEU A 189 3.13 0.01 26.83
CA LEU A 189 4.00 0.64 27.82
C LEU A 189 4.12 2.15 27.60
N LEU A 190 4.20 2.62 26.35
CA LEU A 190 4.18 4.05 26.03
C LEU A 190 2.87 4.72 26.48
N ARG A 191 1.72 4.08 26.23
CA ARG A 191 0.43 4.57 26.76
C ARG A 191 0.38 4.60 28.29
N ALA A 192 1.00 3.62 28.92
CA ALA A 192 1.12 3.58 30.38
C ALA A 192 2.05 4.69 30.92
N VAL A 193 3.14 5.01 30.21
CA VAL A 193 4.02 6.14 30.51
C VAL A 193 3.24 7.45 30.47
N ASP A 194 2.49 7.70 29.40
CA ASP A 194 1.68 8.92 29.27
C ASP A 194 0.65 9.05 30.40
N ARG A 195 -0.02 7.94 30.74
CA ARG A 195 -0.99 7.91 31.85
C ARG A 195 -0.34 8.15 33.20
N LEU A 196 0.84 7.57 33.44
CA LEU A 196 1.59 7.81 34.66
C LEU A 196 1.98 9.29 34.77
N ALA A 197 2.47 9.88 33.68
CA ALA A 197 2.82 11.30 33.61
C ALA A 197 1.59 12.19 33.86
N ALA A 198 0.42 11.85 33.29
CA ALA A 198 -0.81 12.59 33.52
C ALA A 198 -1.29 12.52 34.99
N ASN A 199 -1.19 11.34 35.61
CA ASN A 199 -1.69 11.12 36.97
C ASN A 199 -0.75 11.63 38.08
N TYR A 200 0.56 11.61 37.83
CA TYR A 200 1.58 11.86 38.86
C TYR A 200 2.57 12.97 38.48
N SER A 201 2.41 13.61 37.32
CA SER A 201 3.31 14.66 36.79
C SER A 201 4.78 14.23 36.73
N ARG A 202 5.03 12.94 36.48
CA ARG A 202 6.37 12.35 36.48
C ARG A 202 6.47 11.19 35.47
N LEU A 203 7.64 11.08 34.83
CA LEU A 203 7.99 9.96 33.95
C LEU A 203 8.51 8.74 34.73
N PRO A 204 8.39 7.52 34.18
CA PRO A 204 8.88 6.29 34.80
C PRO A 204 10.34 6.37 35.24
N GLY A 205 10.65 5.84 36.42
CA GLY A 205 12.02 5.64 36.90
C GLY A 205 12.25 4.28 37.57
N ILE A 206 13.40 4.10 38.22
CA ILE A 206 13.89 2.80 38.74
C ILE A 206 12.92 2.08 39.72
N PHE A 207 12.00 2.80 40.37
CA PHE A 207 11.03 2.24 41.33
C PHE A 207 9.58 2.62 41.00
N ASP A 208 9.18 2.58 39.73
CA ASP A 208 7.90 3.12 39.30
C ASP A 208 6.71 2.15 39.28
N ARG A 209 5.50 2.69 39.46
CA ARG A 209 4.20 1.99 39.41
C ARG A 209 3.77 1.65 37.97
N LEU A 210 4.68 1.72 37.01
CA LEU A 210 4.41 1.53 35.58
C LEU A 210 3.69 0.22 35.30
N LYS A 211 4.08 -0.88 35.97
CA LYS A 211 3.42 -2.19 35.83
C LYS A 211 1.93 -2.13 36.14
N THR A 212 1.55 -1.45 37.23
CA THR A 212 0.14 -1.32 37.65
C THR A 212 -0.64 -0.45 36.67
N VAL A 213 -0.03 0.64 36.20
CA VAL A 213 -0.67 1.53 35.20
C VAL A 213 -0.83 0.79 33.86
N ALA A 214 0.17 0.04 33.41
CA ALA A 214 0.11 -0.73 32.18
C ALA A 214 -0.94 -1.85 32.24
N ALA A 215 -1.09 -2.51 33.39
CA ALA A 215 -2.18 -3.46 33.61
C ALA A 215 -3.57 -2.80 33.51
N SER A 216 -3.72 -1.55 33.99
CA SER A 216 -4.97 -0.80 33.81
C SER A 216 -5.27 -0.48 32.34
N VAL A 217 -4.24 -0.13 31.56
CA VAL A 217 -4.37 0.13 30.11
C VAL A 217 -4.82 -1.14 29.39
N LEU A 218 -4.23 -2.29 29.69
CA LEU A 218 -4.64 -3.57 29.11
C LEU A 218 -6.10 -3.91 29.43
N SER A 219 -6.53 -3.70 30.67
CA SER A 219 -7.90 -4.00 31.09
C SER A 219 -8.92 -3.11 30.37
N GLU A 220 -8.63 -1.82 30.21
CA GLU A 220 -9.48 -0.91 29.44
C GLU A 220 -9.54 -1.26 27.95
N MET A 221 -8.46 -1.81 27.40
CA MET A 221 -8.42 -2.30 26.03
C MET A 221 -9.11 -3.66 25.85
N GLY A 222 -9.70 -4.24 26.90
CA GLY A 222 -10.39 -5.52 26.86
C GLY A 222 -9.46 -6.74 26.82
N LEU A 223 -8.17 -6.57 27.13
CA LEU A 223 -7.14 -7.61 27.07
C LEU A 223 -6.93 -8.29 28.43
N ASN A 224 -8.01 -8.77 29.02
CA ASN A 224 -7.97 -9.44 30.31
C ASN A 224 -7.27 -10.80 30.18
N GLY A 225 -5.98 -10.87 30.50
CA GLY A 225 -5.16 -12.09 30.43
C GLY A 225 -3.89 -11.96 29.59
N ALA A 226 -3.72 -10.87 28.83
CA ALA A 226 -2.44 -10.59 28.17
C ALA A 226 -1.39 -10.21 29.23
N SER A 227 -0.21 -10.82 29.17
CA SER A 227 0.92 -10.47 30.03
C SER A 227 1.88 -9.56 29.28
N LEU A 228 2.33 -8.49 29.95
CA LEU A 228 3.42 -7.67 29.46
C LEU A 228 4.76 -8.32 29.81
N SER A 229 5.74 -8.15 28.94
CA SER A 229 7.12 -8.54 29.23
C SER A 229 7.65 -7.75 30.42
N GLN A 230 7.99 -8.47 31.49
CA GLN A 230 8.54 -7.87 32.70
C GLN A 230 9.90 -7.20 32.44
N ASP A 231 10.67 -7.73 31.50
CA ASP A 231 11.95 -7.16 31.10
C ASP A 231 11.73 -5.82 30.40
N LEU A 232 10.76 -5.72 29.49
CA LEU A 232 10.42 -4.46 28.83
C LEU A 232 9.85 -3.42 29.81
N VAL A 233 9.06 -3.82 30.81
CA VAL A 233 8.60 -2.91 31.87
C VAL A 233 9.81 -2.33 32.63
N THR A 234 10.76 -3.18 33.00
CA THR A 234 11.98 -2.77 33.70
C THR A 234 12.83 -1.84 32.84
N GLU A 235 12.92 -2.15 31.55
CA GLU A 235 13.68 -1.36 30.59
C GLU A 235 13.05 0.01 30.31
N MET A 236 11.72 0.10 30.22
CA MET A 236 11.01 1.39 30.11
C MET A 236 11.23 2.28 31.34
N CYS A 237 11.27 1.69 32.54
CA CYS A 237 11.67 2.41 33.76
C CYS A 237 13.15 2.85 33.71
N ARG A 238 14.04 2.04 33.12
CA ARG A 238 15.46 2.36 32.94
C ARG A 238 15.66 3.52 31.97
N PHE A 239 14.86 3.60 30.91
CA PHE A 239 14.93 4.70 29.93
C PHE A 239 14.70 6.05 30.57
N GLY A 240 13.88 6.14 31.63
CA GLY A 240 13.75 7.37 32.41
C GLY A 240 13.17 8.56 31.63
N GLY A 241 12.50 8.31 30.50
CA GLY A 241 12.06 9.37 29.58
C GLY A 241 13.17 10.02 28.76
N ALA A 242 14.35 9.40 28.65
CA ALA A 242 15.44 9.92 27.84
C ALA A 242 15.16 9.83 26.34
N GLU A 243 15.59 10.87 25.61
CA GLU A 243 15.58 10.90 24.15
C GLU A 243 17.01 10.70 23.63
N ILE A 244 17.28 9.54 23.04
CA ILE A 244 18.63 9.19 22.58
C ILE A 244 18.79 9.58 21.12
N HIS A 245 19.80 10.41 20.82
CA HIS A 245 19.97 11.05 19.50
C HIS A 245 19.91 10.08 18.30
N PRO A 246 20.60 8.92 18.29
CA PRO A 246 20.48 7.96 17.18
C PRO A 246 19.05 7.44 16.94
N VAL A 247 18.28 7.19 18.00
CA VAL A 247 16.88 6.74 17.89
C VAL A 247 16.01 7.86 17.35
N ALA A 248 16.18 9.08 17.87
CA ALA A 248 15.48 10.26 17.37
C ALA A 248 15.79 10.54 15.88
N ALA A 249 17.05 10.42 15.47
CA ALA A 249 17.48 10.58 14.08
C ALA A 249 16.84 9.53 13.15
N PHE A 250 16.77 8.27 13.59
CA PHE A 250 16.11 7.20 12.83
C PHE A 250 14.62 7.49 12.64
N ILE A 251 13.91 7.81 13.73
CA ILE A 251 12.48 8.17 13.67
C ILE A 251 12.25 9.41 12.81
N GLY A 252 13.12 10.42 12.90
CA GLY A 252 13.08 11.61 12.05
C GLY A 252 13.21 11.28 10.56
N GLY A 253 14.09 10.33 10.20
CA GLY A 253 14.21 9.82 8.84
C GLY A 253 12.90 9.19 8.33
N VAL A 254 12.32 8.27 9.10
CA VAL A 254 11.05 7.61 8.73
C VAL A 254 9.92 8.62 8.62
N ALA A 255 9.72 9.46 9.65
CA ALA A 255 8.64 10.44 9.69
C ALA A 255 8.73 11.45 8.55
N SER A 256 9.93 11.96 8.24
CA SER A 256 10.12 12.91 7.13
C SER A 256 9.74 12.29 5.79
N GLN A 257 10.08 11.02 5.56
CA GLN A 257 9.69 10.32 4.34
C GLN A 257 8.17 10.13 4.26
N GLU A 258 7.51 9.75 5.37
CA GLU A 258 6.04 9.64 5.39
C GLU A 258 5.35 10.97 5.08
N VAL A 259 5.88 12.09 5.60
CA VAL A 259 5.39 13.43 5.26
C VAL A 259 5.56 13.73 3.77
N ILE A 260 6.70 13.38 3.16
CA ILE A 260 6.93 13.55 1.72
C ILE A 260 5.88 12.78 0.91
N LYS A 261 5.57 11.53 1.30
CA LYS A 261 4.54 10.72 0.62
C LYS A 261 3.17 11.39 0.66
N LEU A 262 2.77 11.91 1.82
CA LEU A 262 1.49 12.60 2.00
C LEU A 262 1.40 13.90 1.19
N VAL A 263 2.45 14.73 1.21
CA VAL A 263 2.49 16.01 0.49
C VAL A 263 2.50 15.79 -1.02
N THR A 264 3.31 14.85 -1.50
CA THR A 264 3.45 14.60 -2.94
C THR A 264 2.32 13.74 -3.50
N LYS A 265 1.59 13.03 -2.64
CA LYS A 265 0.64 11.97 -3.01
C LYS A 265 1.32 10.90 -3.91
N GLN A 266 2.61 10.68 -3.69
CA GLN A 266 3.42 9.68 -4.37
C GLN A 266 3.91 8.65 -3.35
N PHE A 267 3.95 7.37 -3.78
CA PHE A 267 4.16 6.20 -2.92
C PHE A 267 3.02 5.98 -1.90
N VAL A 268 3.09 4.84 -1.20
CA VAL A 268 2.08 4.42 -0.22
C VAL A 268 2.61 4.70 1.19
N PRO A 269 1.92 5.53 1.99
CA PRO A 269 2.28 5.73 3.39
C PRO A 269 2.02 4.47 4.23
N LEU A 270 2.66 4.38 5.39
CA LEU A 270 2.43 3.28 6.33
C LEU A 270 0.96 3.26 6.78
N GLY A 271 0.38 2.07 6.92
CA GLY A 271 -1.05 1.87 7.17
C GLY A 271 -1.48 1.92 8.64
N GLY A 272 -0.59 2.29 9.56
CA GLY A 272 -0.85 2.25 10.99
C GLY A 272 0.30 2.81 11.82
N THR A 273 0.41 2.36 13.06
CA THR A 273 1.40 2.84 14.03
C THR A 273 2.72 2.11 13.85
N PHE A 274 3.75 2.84 13.45
CA PHE A 274 5.11 2.33 13.32
C PHE A 274 5.82 2.34 14.68
N ILE A 275 6.25 1.17 15.14
CA ILE A 275 7.04 1.00 16.36
C ILE A 275 8.43 0.54 15.99
N PHE A 276 9.44 1.21 16.53
CA PHE A 276 10.85 0.84 16.36
C PHE A 276 11.46 0.47 17.72
N ASN A 277 12.10 -0.69 17.78
CA ASN A 277 12.89 -1.15 18.91
C ASN A 277 14.37 -0.96 18.60
N GLY A 278 14.97 0.07 19.21
CA GLY A 278 16.39 0.37 19.07
C GLY A 278 17.34 -0.61 19.78
N ILE A 279 16.84 -1.50 20.65
CA ILE A 279 17.65 -2.53 21.32
C ILE A 279 18.02 -3.63 20.33
N ASP A 280 17.02 -4.15 19.61
CA ASP A 280 17.18 -5.29 18.70
C ASP A 280 17.20 -4.87 17.22
N LEU A 281 17.11 -3.57 16.93
CA LEU A 281 17.04 -3.00 15.58
C LEU A 281 15.89 -3.57 14.74
N LYS A 282 14.75 -3.81 15.38
CA LYS A 282 13.52 -4.31 14.76
C LYS A 282 12.45 -3.22 14.66
N SER A 283 11.60 -3.28 13.65
CA SER A 283 10.44 -2.40 13.52
C SER A 283 9.20 -3.15 13.07
N GLN A 284 8.02 -2.68 13.49
CA GLN A 284 6.73 -3.25 13.13
C GLN A 284 5.70 -2.14 12.89
N VAL A 285 4.79 -2.37 11.94
CA VAL A 285 3.59 -1.54 11.78
C VAL A 285 2.41 -2.28 12.41
N LEU A 286 1.70 -1.60 13.31
CA LEU A 286 0.52 -2.10 13.99
C LEU A 286 -0.71 -1.37 13.45
N VAL A 287 -1.73 -2.14 13.05
CA VAL A 287 -3.05 -1.60 12.74
C VAL A 287 -3.88 -1.64 14.02
N LEU A 288 -4.11 -0.48 14.63
CA LEU A 288 -4.65 -0.33 15.99
C LEU A 288 -6.08 0.20 16.02
#